data_AF-A0A7C5ZJ76-F1
#
_entry.id   AF-A0A7C5ZJ76-F1
#
_cell.length_a   1.000
_cell.length_b   1.000
_cell.length_c   1.000
_cell.angle_alpha   90.00
_cell.angle_beta   90.00
_cell.angle_gamma   90.00
#
_symmetry.space_group_name_H-M   'P 1'
#
loop_
_entity.id
_entity.type
_entity.pdbx_description
1 polymer ?
#
loop_
_entity_poly.entity_id
_entity_poly.type
_entity_poly.pdbx_seq_one_letter_code
_entity_poly.pdbx_strand_id
1 'polypeptide(L)'
;MLVGKAPADGQRLAARACRSRRQGPGLRRHHGHGRCGVTGAPSFEQLVRTRRSVRDFDPRPVPLELATRAIELATWAPNGGNRQVWHFYLVQNRTVIEKMAAAVRAKTELMLSWPEAASLGEVGQQWLTTSDLFKRAPACIAVTIGRYQTITDRLAEQRVSFDLAAQEIAQSRQRAASEVQSVGAAIGYLLLALHEVGLGGCYMTGPLQAGREIETILNVPEGYRLAALVPIGYPATPLKSGTRKPVSEVMTII
;
A
#
# COMPACT_ATOMS: atom_id res chain seq x y z
N MET A 1 -49.11 -30.78 -25.49
CA MET A 1 -49.44 -30.73 -26.92
C MET A 1 -48.35 -29.92 -27.61
N LEU A 2 -47.52 -30.59 -28.42
CA LEU A 2 -46.59 -30.08 -29.46
C LEU A 2 -45.46 -29.15 -28.96
N VAL A 3 -44.18 -29.53 -28.78
CA VAL A 3 -43.20 -30.39 -29.49
C VAL A 3 -42.85 -29.90 -30.91
N GLY A 4 -41.64 -29.36 -31.05
CA GLY A 4 -40.92 -29.13 -32.31
C GLY A 4 -39.46 -29.60 -32.20
N LYS A 5 -39.17 -30.75 -32.82
CA LYS A 5 -37.87 -31.35 -33.22
C LYS A 5 -37.12 -30.41 -34.19
N ALA A 6 -35.82 -30.48 -34.53
CA ALA A 6 -34.57 -31.15 -34.14
C ALA A 6 -33.51 -30.64 -35.16
N PRO A 7 -32.18 -30.73 -34.94
CA PRO A 7 -31.20 -30.70 -36.01
C PRO A 7 -30.59 -32.10 -36.29
N ALA A 8 -30.47 -32.44 -37.58
CA ALA A 8 -29.63 -33.50 -38.17
C ALA A 8 -28.45 -32.79 -38.87
N ASP A 9 -27.25 -33.30 -39.14
CA ASP A 9 -26.52 -34.57 -39.23
C ASP A 9 -25.03 -34.19 -38.97
N GLY A 10 -24.01 -35.00 -38.68
CA GLY A 10 -23.74 -36.42 -38.84
C GLY A 10 -22.24 -36.59 -39.16
N GLN A 11 -21.66 -37.73 -38.74
CA GLN A 11 -20.34 -38.32 -39.10
C GLN A 11 -19.09 -37.80 -38.35
N ARG A 12 -18.39 -38.51 -37.43
CA ARG A 12 -17.74 -39.86 -37.32
C ARG A 12 -16.37 -40.03 -38.05
N LEU A 13 -15.44 -40.64 -37.28
CA LEU A 13 -14.22 -41.41 -37.65
C LEU A 13 -12.93 -40.58 -37.89
N ALA A 14 -11.71 -40.95 -37.48
CA ALA A 14 -11.16 -42.13 -36.81
C ALA A 14 -9.74 -41.82 -36.27
N ALA A 15 -9.30 -42.57 -35.28
CA ALA A 15 -7.92 -42.63 -34.80
C ALA A 15 -6.98 -43.34 -35.80
N ARG A 16 -5.72 -42.90 -35.88
CA ARG A 16 -4.60 -43.72 -36.38
C ARG A 16 -3.32 -43.42 -35.60
N ALA A 17 -2.76 -44.48 -35.01
CA ALA A 17 -1.42 -44.56 -34.45
C ALA A 17 -0.46 -45.23 -35.44
N CYS A 18 0.83 -44.86 -35.42
CA CYS A 18 1.99 -45.71 -35.79
C CYS A 18 3.28 -44.94 -35.41
N ARG A 19 4.06 -45.37 -34.39
CA ARG A 19 5.26 -46.26 -34.45
C ARG A 19 6.35 -45.69 -35.40
N SER A 20 7.66 -45.62 -35.11
CA SER A 20 8.54 -46.23 -34.09
C SER A 20 10.01 -45.81 -34.32
N ARG A 21 10.91 -46.16 -33.36
CA ARG A 21 12.37 -46.47 -33.51
C ARG A 21 13.32 -45.26 -33.67
N ARG A 22 14.50 -45.15 -33.03
CA ARG A 22 15.50 -46.10 -32.47
C ARG A 22 16.37 -45.41 -31.39
N GLN A 23 16.92 -46.21 -30.47
CA GLN A 23 17.97 -45.85 -29.50
C GLN A 23 19.38 -45.90 -30.12
N GLY A 24 20.32 -45.14 -29.54
CA GLY A 24 21.79 -45.28 -29.67
C GLY A 24 22.54 -44.32 -28.72
N PRO A 25 23.74 -44.66 -28.19
CA PRO A 25 24.13 -44.36 -26.81
C PRO A 25 25.21 -43.27 -26.66
N GLY A 26 25.28 -42.65 -25.47
CA GLY A 26 26.39 -41.77 -25.10
C GLY A 26 26.29 -41.22 -23.68
N LEU A 27 26.73 -42.01 -22.68
CA LEU A 27 26.94 -41.48 -21.32
C LEU A 27 28.15 -40.52 -21.35
N ARG A 28 27.89 -39.21 -21.35
CA ARG A 28 28.85 -38.20 -20.90
C ARG A 28 28.58 -37.89 -19.43
N ARG A 29 29.61 -38.12 -18.61
CA ARG A 29 29.64 -37.72 -17.20
C ARG A 29 29.58 -36.19 -17.15
N HIS A 30 28.44 -35.63 -16.73
CA HIS A 30 28.38 -34.24 -16.34
C HIS A 30 28.88 -34.12 -14.91
N HIS A 31 30.06 -33.50 -14.77
CA HIS A 31 30.49 -32.89 -13.52
C HIS A 31 29.43 -31.88 -13.09
N GLY A 32 28.68 -32.24 -12.05
CA GLY A 32 27.68 -31.38 -11.43
C GLY A 32 28.35 -30.09 -10.96
N HIS A 33 27.92 -29.01 -11.59
CA HIS A 33 28.30 -27.64 -11.29
C HIS A 33 28.19 -27.35 -9.80
N GLY A 34 29.23 -26.68 -9.30
CA GLY A 34 29.20 -26.01 -8.01
C GLY A 34 27.92 -25.20 -7.89
N ARG A 35 27.18 -25.43 -6.80
CA ARG A 35 26.07 -24.59 -6.40
C ARG A 35 26.64 -23.20 -6.18
N CYS A 36 26.46 -22.33 -7.17
CA CYS A 36 26.62 -20.90 -7.02
C CYS A 36 25.75 -20.49 -5.82
N GLY A 37 26.37 -19.87 -4.82
CA GLY A 37 25.75 -19.55 -3.54
C GLY A 37 24.43 -18.82 -3.76
N VAL A 38 23.37 -19.36 -3.16
CA VAL A 38 22.07 -18.72 -3.09
C VAL A 38 22.24 -17.45 -2.25
N THR A 39 22.33 -16.27 -2.87
CA THR A 39 21.94 -15.04 -2.18
C THR A 39 20.42 -15.08 -2.08
N GLY A 40 19.92 -15.81 -1.08
CA GLY A 40 18.50 -16.04 -0.90
C GLY A 40 17.78 -14.74 -0.57
N ALA A 41 16.56 -14.58 -1.11
CA ALA A 41 15.67 -13.51 -0.70
C ALA A 41 15.55 -13.47 0.85
N PRO A 42 15.49 -12.29 1.47
CA PRO A 42 15.39 -12.18 2.91
C PRO A 42 14.14 -12.92 3.41
N SER A 43 14.27 -13.63 4.53
CA SER A 43 13.12 -14.24 5.19
C SER A 43 12.12 -13.18 5.64
N PHE A 44 10.85 -13.58 5.80
CA PHE A 44 9.81 -12.69 6.33
C PHE A 44 10.21 -12.05 7.67
N GLU A 45 10.79 -12.84 8.58
CA GLU A 45 11.28 -12.32 9.86
C GLU A 45 12.35 -11.24 9.68
N GLN A 46 13.31 -11.45 8.77
CA GLN A 46 14.33 -10.45 8.46
C GLN A 46 13.70 -9.18 7.90
N LEU A 47 12.76 -9.28 6.96
CA LEU A 47 12.06 -8.11 6.40
C LEU A 47 11.36 -7.30 7.49
N VAL A 48 10.55 -7.96 8.34
CA VAL A 48 9.80 -7.31 9.42
C VAL A 48 10.73 -6.65 10.43
N ARG A 49 11.82 -7.32 10.82
CA ARG A 49 12.76 -6.82 11.83
C ARG A 49 13.69 -5.72 11.32
N THR A 50 14.04 -5.70 10.03
CA THR A 50 15.04 -4.77 9.47
C THR A 50 14.44 -3.56 8.76
N ARG A 51 13.20 -3.64 8.26
CA ARG A 51 12.52 -2.50 7.63
C ARG A 51 12.41 -1.30 8.58
N ARG A 52 12.70 -0.10 8.08
CA ARG A 52 12.59 1.17 8.83
C ARG A 52 11.80 2.21 8.03
N SER A 53 11.35 3.25 8.73
CA SER A 53 10.75 4.42 8.09
C SER A 53 11.86 5.29 7.54
N VAL A 54 12.08 5.23 6.23
CA VAL A 54 13.14 5.96 5.54
C VAL A 54 12.64 7.36 5.22
N ARG A 55 13.41 8.37 5.65
CA ARG A 55 13.06 9.80 5.57
C ARG A 55 14.15 10.63 4.88
N ASP A 56 15.22 9.96 4.49
CA ASP A 56 16.35 10.55 3.80
C ASP A 56 16.74 9.61 2.67
N PHE A 57 16.78 10.15 1.47
CA PHE A 57 16.76 9.38 0.23
C PHE A 57 17.91 9.78 -0.66
N ASP A 58 18.55 8.77 -1.23
CA ASP A 58 19.49 8.93 -2.32
C ASP A 58 18.74 9.47 -3.57
N PRO A 59 19.34 10.39 -4.34
CA PRO A 59 18.71 11.01 -5.50
C PRO A 59 18.47 10.05 -6.67
N ARG A 60 19.01 8.83 -6.63
CA ARG A 60 18.79 7.80 -7.66
C ARG A 60 17.29 7.63 -7.94
N PRO A 61 16.87 7.63 -9.22
CA PRO A 61 15.47 7.43 -9.57
C PRO A 61 14.99 6.04 -9.17
N VAL A 62 13.71 5.94 -8.81
CA VAL A 62 13.07 4.66 -8.52
C VAL A 62 12.65 4.00 -9.84
N PRO A 63 13.11 2.77 -10.15
CA PRO A 63 12.64 2.05 -11.32
C PRO A 63 11.13 1.77 -11.23
N LEU A 64 10.41 2.03 -12.31
CA LEU A 64 8.95 1.83 -12.39
C LEU A 64 8.58 0.38 -12.04
N GLU A 65 9.32 -0.59 -12.57
CA GLU A 65 9.10 -2.02 -12.36
C GLU A 65 9.14 -2.42 -10.88
N LEU A 66 10.08 -1.86 -10.11
CA LEU A 66 10.20 -2.14 -8.67
C LEU A 66 9.03 -1.53 -7.88
N ALA A 67 8.64 -0.30 -8.21
CA ALA A 67 7.50 0.36 -7.59
C ALA A 67 6.18 -0.37 -7.91
N THR A 68 5.98 -0.75 -9.18
CA THR A 68 4.81 -1.51 -9.63
C THR A 68 4.72 -2.86 -8.94
N ARG A 69 5.83 -3.62 -8.85
CA ARG A 69 5.86 -4.91 -8.14
C ARG A 69 5.52 -4.75 -6.65
N ALA A 70 6.02 -3.68 -6.00
CA ALA A 70 5.70 -3.42 -4.60
C ALA A 70 4.22 -3.07 -4.39
N ILE A 71 3.63 -2.30 -5.31
CA ILE A 71 2.19 -2.00 -5.31
C ILE A 71 1.36 -3.26 -5.56
N GLU A 72 1.77 -4.11 -6.51
CA GLU A 72 1.11 -5.40 -6.76
C GLU A 72 1.04 -6.23 -5.47
N LEU A 73 2.16 -6.40 -4.76
CA LEU A 73 2.19 -7.11 -3.47
C LEU A 73 1.32 -6.45 -2.40
N ALA A 74 1.20 -5.11 -2.41
CA ALA A 74 0.31 -4.39 -1.51
C ALA A 74 -1.17 -4.77 -1.72
N THR A 75 -1.58 -5.09 -2.96
CA THR A 75 -2.97 -5.47 -3.27
C THR A 75 -3.40 -6.82 -2.68
N TRP A 76 -2.44 -7.65 -2.26
CA TRP A 76 -2.71 -8.94 -1.61
C TRP A 76 -3.11 -8.80 -0.13
N ALA A 77 -3.14 -7.58 0.41
CA ALA A 77 -3.54 -7.36 1.78
C ALA A 77 -4.99 -7.80 2.05
N PRO A 78 -5.29 -8.33 3.26
CA PRO A 78 -6.64 -8.66 3.64
C PRO A 78 -7.50 -7.39 3.72
N ASN A 79 -8.77 -7.48 3.33
CA ASN A 79 -9.69 -6.35 3.38
C ASN A 79 -11.15 -6.80 3.54
N GLY A 80 -11.95 -5.94 4.18
CA GLY A 80 -13.34 -6.24 4.50
C GLY A 80 -14.17 -6.55 3.25
N GLY A 81 -14.81 -7.73 3.22
CA GLY A 81 -15.67 -8.16 2.12
C GLY A 81 -15.01 -8.16 0.73
N ASN A 82 -13.67 -8.27 0.68
CA ASN A 82 -12.87 -8.16 -0.53
C ASN A 82 -13.16 -6.91 -1.40
N ARG A 83 -13.51 -5.78 -0.76
CA ARG A 83 -13.85 -4.52 -1.44
C ARG A 83 -12.67 -3.81 -2.08
N GLN A 84 -11.44 -4.06 -1.63
CA GLN A 84 -10.19 -3.50 -2.19
C GLN A 84 -10.26 -1.99 -2.40
N VAL A 85 -10.71 -1.26 -1.37
CA VAL A 85 -11.04 0.17 -1.44
C VAL A 85 -9.82 1.11 -1.56
N TRP A 86 -8.66 0.60 -1.95
CA TRP A 86 -7.44 1.37 -2.14
C TRP A 86 -7.24 1.73 -3.61
N HIS A 87 -6.61 2.89 -3.84
CA HIS A 87 -5.97 3.20 -5.12
C HIS A 87 -4.59 3.80 -4.87
N PHE A 88 -3.63 3.46 -5.72
CA PHE A 88 -2.23 3.87 -5.58
C PHE A 88 -1.84 4.78 -6.74
N TYR A 89 -1.47 6.02 -6.43
CA TYR A 89 -0.95 6.99 -7.39
C TYR A 89 0.57 7.04 -7.24
N LEU A 90 1.30 6.42 -8.16
CA LEU A 90 2.76 6.55 -8.22
C LEU A 90 3.13 7.90 -8.86
N VAL A 91 3.67 8.81 -8.06
CA VAL A 91 4.07 10.15 -8.49
C VAL A 91 5.59 10.21 -8.59
N GLN A 92 6.12 10.16 -9.81
CA GLN A 92 7.54 10.39 -10.12
C GLN A 92 7.81 11.78 -10.69
N ASN A 93 6.75 12.50 -11.10
CA ASN A 93 6.89 13.86 -11.62
C ASN A 93 7.24 14.83 -10.48
N ARG A 94 8.47 15.36 -10.54
CA ARG A 94 9.02 16.29 -9.53
C ARG A 94 8.14 17.52 -9.32
N THR A 95 7.62 18.11 -10.39
CA THR A 95 6.72 19.28 -10.31
C THR A 95 5.43 18.96 -9.56
N VAL A 96 4.86 17.77 -9.76
CA VAL A 96 3.66 17.33 -9.01
C VAL A 96 3.99 17.14 -7.52
N ILE A 97 5.14 16.52 -7.21
CA ILE A 97 5.60 16.38 -5.82
C ILE A 97 5.79 17.73 -5.14
N GLU A 98 6.42 18.70 -5.81
CA GLU A 98 6.57 20.06 -5.27
C GLU A 98 5.24 20.76 -5.05
N LYS A 99 4.27 20.61 -5.96
CA LYS A 99 2.92 21.17 -5.77
C LYS A 99 2.22 20.58 -4.55
N MET A 100 2.29 19.26 -4.35
CA MET A 100 1.76 18.61 -3.15
C MET A 100 2.46 19.12 -1.89
N ALA A 101 3.78 19.26 -1.92
CA ALA A 101 4.56 19.77 -0.79
C ALA A 101 4.21 21.22 -0.44
N ALA A 102 4.05 22.07 -1.45
CA ALA A 102 3.63 23.47 -1.26
C ALA A 102 2.23 23.55 -0.62
N ALA A 103 1.29 22.70 -1.01
CA ALA A 103 -0.03 22.64 -0.39
C ALA A 103 0.04 22.25 1.10
N VAL A 104 0.85 21.24 1.43
CA VAL A 104 1.08 20.82 2.83
C VAL A 104 1.73 21.93 3.63
N ARG A 105 2.73 22.60 3.05
CA ARG A 105 3.41 23.73 3.68
C ARG A 105 2.45 24.88 3.98
N ALA A 106 1.61 25.27 3.01
CA ALA A 106 0.63 26.33 3.20
C ALA A 106 -0.36 26.02 4.35
N LYS A 107 -0.81 24.77 4.49
CA LYS A 107 -1.63 24.35 5.65
C LYS A 107 -0.86 24.40 6.96
N THR A 108 0.42 24.03 6.94
CA THR A 108 1.28 24.06 8.13
C THR A 108 1.45 25.50 8.61
N GLU A 109 1.76 26.42 7.69
CA GLU A 109 1.91 27.85 7.96
C GLU A 109 0.61 28.47 8.48
N LEU A 110 -0.54 28.12 7.88
CA LEU A 110 -1.86 28.52 8.37
C LEU A 110 -2.12 28.05 9.81
N MET A 111 -1.83 26.78 10.11
CA MET A 111 -2.04 26.25 11.47
C MET A 111 -1.07 26.89 12.48
N LEU A 112 0.15 27.20 12.07
CA LEU A 112 1.13 27.92 12.90
C LEU A 112 0.76 29.39 13.11
N SER A 113 -0.10 29.98 12.28
CA SER A 113 -0.59 31.35 12.47
C SER A 113 -1.71 31.46 13.50
N TRP A 114 -2.23 30.33 14.01
CA TRP A 114 -3.29 30.34 15.03
C TRP A 114 -2.73 30.72 16.41
N PRO A 115 -3.49 31.43 17.25
CA PRO A 115 -3.02 31.84 18.59
C PRO A 115 -2.53 30.66 19.45
N GLU A 116 -3.17 29.50 19.33
CA GLU A 116 -2.85 28.28 20.08
C GLU A 116 -1.44 27.76 19.75
N ALA A 117 -0.96 27.98 18.53
CA ALA A 117 0.36 27.55 18.08
C ALA A 117 1.51 28.40 18.65
N ALA A 118 1.22 29.55 19.26
CA ALA A 118 2.24 30.44 19.82
C ALA A 118 3.10 29.75 20.89
N SER A 119 2.55 28.77 21.60
CA SER A 119 3.23 27.98 22.63
C SER A 119 4.22 26.93 22.10
N LEU A 120 4.19 26.64 20.79
CA LEU A 120 4.95 25.51 20.21
C LEU A 120 6.44 25.81 20.02
N GLY A 121 6.85 27.08 19.94
CA GLY A 121 8.25 27.48 19.78
C GLY A 121 9.01 26.68 18.72
N GLU A 122 10.12 26.04 19.10
CA GLU A 122 10.96 25.22 18.23
C GLU A 122 10.24 23.98 17.67
N VAL A 123 9.28 23.41 18.40
CA VAL A 123 8.49 22.26 17.92
C VAL A 123 7.67 22.64 16.70
N GLY A 124 7.11 23.85 16.68
CA GLY A 124 6.39 24.39 15.53
C GLY A 124 7.30 24.56 14.31
N GLN A 125 8.53 25.06 14.51
CA GLN A 125 9.52 25.20 13.44
C GLN A 125 9.97 23.83 12.90
N GLN A 126 10.18 22.86 13.77
CA GLN A 126 10.50 21.50 13.36
C GLN A 126 9.36 20.85 12.58
N TRP A 127 8.10 21.10 12.98
CA TRP A 127 6.94 20.61 12.25
C TRP A 127 6.88 21.18 10.82
N LEU A 128 7.16 22.48 10.65
CA LEU A 128 7.23 23.12 9.33
C LEU A 128 8.23 22.48 8.37
N THR A 129 9.32 21.89 8.88
CA THR A 129 10.33 21.22 8.06
C THR A 129 10.09 19.73 7.85
N THR A 130 9.23 19.12 8.69
CA THR A 130 8.96 17.67 8.66
C THR A 130 7.62 17.32 8.02
N SER A 131 6.67 18.26 7.96
CA SER A 131 5.34 18.05 7.39
C SER A 131 5.39 17.75 5.88
N ASP A 132 6.32 18.35 5.14
CA ASP A 132 6.49 18.19 3.69
C ASP A 132 7.70 17.33 3.30
N LEU A 133 8.28 16.59 4.26
CA LEU A 133 9.54 15.85 4.09
C LEU A 133 9.50 14.78 2.98
N PHE A 134 8.30 14.29 2.62
CA PHE A 134 8.13 13.38 1.49
C PHE A 134 8.68 13.94 0.17
N LYS A 135 8.77 15.27 0.04
CA LYS A 135 9.33 15.91 -1.14
C LYS A 135 10.80 15.56 -1.37
N ARG A 136 11.55 15.14 -0.35
CA ARG A 136 12.96 14.76 -0.53
C ARG A 136 13.15 13.44 -1.28
N ALA A 137 12.09 12.64 -1.39
CA ALA A 137 12.16 11.37 -2.09
C ALA A 137 12.13 11.54 -3.62
N PRO A 138 12.82 10.66 -4.37
CA PRO A 138 12.76 10.63 -5.84
C PRO A 138 11.37 10.29 -6.39
N ALA A 139 10.54 9.58 -5.62
CA ALA A 139 9.15 9.31 -5.94
C ALA A 139 8.27 9.26 -4.68
N CYS A 140 6.96 9.42 -4.86
CA CYS A 140 5.99 9.32 -3.78
C CYS A 140 4.77 8.53 -4.25
N ILE A 141 4.28 7.59 -3.43
CA ILE A 141 3.01 6.90 -3.67
C ILE A 141 1.95 7.58 -2.80
N ALA A 142 0.97 8.23 -3.43
CA ALA A 142 -0.22 8.67 -2.74
C ALA A 142 -1.24 7.53 -2.72
N VAL A 143 -1.71 7.16 -1.54
CA VAL A 143 -2.68 6.08 -1.35
C VAL A 143 -4.02 6.70 -1.01
N THR A 144 -5.04 6.43 -1.82
CA THR A 144 -6.40 6.90 -1.57
C THR A 144 -7.28 5.75 -1.08
N ILE A 145 -8.40 6.13 -0.47
CA ILE A 145 -9.36 5.25 0.14
C ILE A 145 -10.77 5.59 -0.32
N GLY A 146 -11.46 4.59 -0.87
CA GLY A 146 -12.84 4.68 -1.30
C GLY A 146 -13.82 4.48 -0.14
N ARG A 147 -15.09 4.77 -0.40
CA ARG A 147 -16.17 4.51 0.56
C ARG A 147 -16.33 3.01 0.80
N TYR A 148 -16.26 2.61 2.07
CA TYR A 148 -16.60 1.26 2.53
C TYR A 148 -17.86 1.32 3.39
N GLN A 149 -18.86 0.53 3.04
CA GLN A 149 -20.07 0.39 3.85
C GLN A 149 -20.60 -1.03 3.83
N THR A 150 -20.93 -1.50 5.03
CA THR A 150 -21.65 -2.74 5.29
C THR A 150 -23.15 -2.48 5.42
N ILE A 151 -23.93 -3.55 5.56
CA ILE A 151 -25.37 -3.42 5.87
C ILE A 151 -25.56 -2.70 7.20
N THR A 152 -24.74 -3.02 8.21
CA THR A 152 -24.78 -2.38 9.52
C THR A 152 -24.59 -0.87 9.44
N ASP A 153 -23.63 -0.40 8.63
CA ASP A 153 -23.42 1.06 8.43
C ASP A 153 -24.65 1.73 7.86
N ARG A 154 -25.18 1.16 6.78
CA ARG A 154 -26.32 1.76 6.08
C ARG A 154 -27.56 1.84 6.97
N LEU A 155 -27.81 0.81 7.77
CA LEU A 155 -28.95 0.79 8.70
C LEU A 155 -28.75 1.80 9.84
N ALA A 156 -27.53 1.89 10.40
CA ALA A 156 -27.23 2.85 11.46
C ALA A 156 -27.31 4.29 10.96
N GLU A 157 -26.77 4.59 9.78
CA GLU A 157 -26.80 5.92 9.16
C GLU A 157 -28.23 6.44 8.93
N GLN A 158 -29.18 5.56 8.62
CA GLN A 158 -30.59 5.94 8.43
C GLN A 158 -31.27 6.42 9.71
N ARG A 159 -30.73 6.05 10.89
CA ARG A 159 -31.35 6.32 12.19
C ARG A 159 -30.49 7.20 13.09
N VAL A 160 -29.24 7.49 12.72
CA VAL A 160 -28.28 8.23 13.54
C VAL A 160 -28.80 9.60 13.99
N SER A 161 -29.71 10.22 13.23
CA SER A 161 -30.30 11.51 13.57
C SER A 161 -31.36 11.46 14.68
N PHE A 162 -31.92 10.28 15.02
CA PHE A 162 -33.04 10.18 15.97
C PHE A 162 -33.02 8.95 16.90
N ASP A 163 -32.11 8.00 16.73
CA ASP A 163 -32.04 6.78 17.53
C ASP A 163 -30.68 6.66 18.24
N LEU A 164 -30.71 6.70 19.57
CA LEU A 164 -29.50 6.61 20.41
C LEU A 164 -28.73 5.31 20.20
N ALA A 165 -29.43 4.18 20.03
CA ALA A 165 -28.76 2.90 19.77
C ALA A 165 -28.04 2.91 18.41
N ALA A 166 -28.64 3.55 17.40
CA ALA A 166 -27.99 3.72 16.11
C ALA A 166 -26.75 4.64 16.19
N GLN A 167 -26.80 5.70 17.01
CA GLN A 167 -25.64 6.58 17.28
C GLN A 167 -24.50 5.81 17.94
N GLU A 168 -24.78 5.01 18.97
CA GLU A 168 -23.78 4.19 19.66
C GLU A 168 -23.15 3.14 18.73
N ILE A 169 -23.95 2.48 17.90
CA ILE A 169 -23.47 1.54 16.88
C ILE A 169 -22.56 2.25 15.88
N ALA A 170 -23.01 3.37 15.32
CA ALA A 170 -22.24 4.14 14.34
C ALA A 170 -20.91 4.63 14.93
N GLN A 171 -20.93 5.18 16.15
CA GLN A 171 -19.72 5.62 16.84
C GLN A 171 -18.76 4.45 17.07
N SER A 172 -19.27 3.30 17.52
CA SER A 172 -18.45 2.10 17.75
C SER A 172 -17.79 1.59 16.47
N ARG A 173 -18.53 1.62 15.35
CA ARG A 173 -18.00 1.26 14.02
C ARG A 173 -16.93 2.25 13.54
N GLN A 174 -17.06 3.54 13.85
CA GLN A 174 -16.12 4.58 13.43
C GLN A 174 -14.79 4.57 14.21
N ARG A 175 -14.76 4.07 15.46
CA ARG A 175 -13.53 3.99 16.27
C ARG A 175 -12.40 3.22 15.59
N ALA A 176 -12.75 2.21 14.79
CA ALA A 176 -11.79 1.41 14.03
C ALA A 176 -12.34 1.16 12.62
N ALA A 177 -12.51 2.25 11.87
CA ALA A 177 -13.05 2.21 10.51
C ALA A 177 -12.39 1.11 9.64
N SER A 178 -13.21 0.20 9.11
CA SER A 178 -12.72 -1.00 8.42
C SER A 178 -11.92 -0.68 7.15
N GLU A 179 -12.28 0.40 6.45
CA GLU A 179 -11.52 0.86 5.30
C GLU A 179 -10.10 1.26 5.71
N VAL A 180 -9.95 1.99 6.82
CA VAL A 180 -8.65 2.49 7.28
C VAL A 180 -7.75 1.32 7.67
N GLN A 181 -8.31 0.30 8.34
CA GLN A 181 -7.59 -0.94 8.65
C GLN A 181 -7.15 -1.67 7.37
N SER A 182 -8.02 -1.75 6.36
CA SER A 182 -7.73 -2.40 5.08
C SER A 182 -6.59 -1.68 4.35
N VAL A 183 -6.66 -0.35 4.22
CA VAL A 183 -5.59 0.45 3.59
C VAL A 183 -4.30 0.41 4.40
N GLY A 184 -4.38 0.44 5.73
CA GLY A 184 -3.23 0.30 6.61
C GLY A 184 -2.49 -1.03 6.41
N ALA A 185 -3.23 -2.13 6.24
CA ALA A 185 -2.65 -3.44 5.91
C ALA A 185 -1.95 -3.43 4.55
N ALA A 186 -2.59 -2.85 3.53
CA ALA A 186 -2.00 -2.71 2.19
C ALA A 186 -0.70 -1.89 2.21
N ILE A 187 -0.65 -0.77 2.95
CA ILE A 187 0.57 0.02 3.11
C ILE A 187 1.64 -0.75 3.90
N GLY A 188 1.23 -1.58 4.88
CA GLY A 188 2.14 -2.49 5.57
C GLY A 188 2.84 -3.47 4.63
N TYR A 189 2.09 -4.08 3.71
CA TYR A 189 2.63 -4.98 2.69
C TYR A 189 3.52 -4.22 1.71
N LEU A 190 3.08 -3.05 1.24
CA LEU A 190 3.85 -2.15 0.37
C LEU A 190 5.24 -1.87 0.95
N LEU A 191 5.32 -1.50 2.23
CA LEU A 191 6.59 -1.17 2.87
C LEU A 191 7.54 -2.36 3.01
N LEU A 192 7.01 -3.58 3.22
CA LEU A 192 7.83 -4.79 3.26
C LEU A 192 8.33 -5.16 1.85
N ALA A 193 7.46 -5.04 0.85
CA ALA A 193 7.79 -5.31 -0.54
C ALA A 193 8.85 -4.32 -1.08
N LEU A 194 8.75 -3.04 -0.75
CA LEU A 194 9.78 -2.04 -1.06
C LEU A 194 11.13 -2.45 -0.44
N HIS A 195 11.12 -2.83 0.84
CA HIS A 195 12.33 -3.21 1.57
C HIS A 195 13.00 -4.47 1.01
N GLU A 196 12.20 -5.44 0.55
CA GLU A 196 12.70 -6.66 -0.11
C GLU A 196 13.53 -6.34 -1.36
N VAL A 197 13.14 -5.32 -2.14
CA VAL A 197 13.85 -4.90 -3.35
C VAL A 197 14.89 -3.80 -3.12
N GLY A 198 15.25 -3.54 -1.85
CA GLY A 198 16.27 -2.56 -1.46
C GLY A 198 15.80 -1.10 -1.45
N LEU A 199 14.51 -0.84 -1.66
CA LEU A 199 13.90 0.49 -1.52
C LEU A 199 13.45 0.74 -0.09
N GLY A 200 13.55 1.99 0.33
CA GLY A 200 12.97 2.50 1.57
C GLY A 200 11.63 3.18 1.32
N GLY A 201 10.81 3.25 2.38
CA GLY A 201 9.64 4.11 2.40
C GLY A 201 9.23 4.52 3.82
N CYS A 202 8.37 5.52 3.92
CA CYS A 202 7.79 5.95 5.19
C CYS A 202 6.28 6.12 5.04
N TYR A 203 5.48 5.43 5.87
CA TYR A 203 4.05 5.69 5.96
C TYR A 203 3.82 7.06 6.62
N MET A 204 3.31 8.04 5.88
CA MET A 204 3.01 9.38 6.37
C MET A 204 1.52 9.71 6.30
N THR A 205 0.95 10.07 7.45
CA THR A 205 -0.41 10.63 7.57
C THR A 205 -0.42 12.12 7.96
N GLY A 206 0.71 12.67 8.42
CA GLY A 206 0.84 14.12 8.70
C GLY A 206 0.43 15.02 7.51
N PRO A 207 0.83 14.71 6.27
CA PRO A 207 0.42 15.49 5.09
C PRO A 207 -1.09 15.56 4.82
N LEU A 208 -1.92 14.73 5.48
CA LEU A 208 -3.37 14.70 5.28
C LEU A 208 -4.08 16.02 5.65
N GLN A 209 -3.42 16.92 6.39
CA GLN A 209 -3.90 18.29 6.60
C GLN A 209 -4.19 19.05 5.29
N ALA A 210 -3.50 18.69 4.20
CA ALA A 210 -3.72 19.23 2.84
C ALA A 210 -4.36 18.18 1.91
N GLY A 211 -5.14 17.25 2.46
CA GLY A 211 -5.73 16.13 1.72
C GLY A 211 -6.52 16.58 0.50
N ARG A 212 -7.40 17.58 0.67
CA ARG A 212 -8.23 18.12 -0.42
C ARG A 212 -7.41 18.74 -1.56
N GLU A 213 -6.38 19.49 -1.22
CA GLU A 213 -5.49 20.11 -2.21
C GLU A 213 -4.71 19.05 -2.98
N ILE A 214 -4.20 18.02 -2.28
CA ILE A 214 -3.49 16.90 -2.91
C ILE A 214 -4.44 16.08 -3.80
N GLU A 215 -5.65 15.79 -3.34
CA GLU A 215 -6.70 15.12 -4.12
C GLU A 215 -6.97 15.87 -5.43
N THR A 216 -7.08 17.20 -5.35
CA THR A 216 -7.26 18.07 -6.52
C THR A 216 -6.05 18.00 -7.46
N ILE A 217 -4.83 18.11 -6.93
CA ILE A 217 -3.58 18.04 -7.73
C ILE A 217 -3.46 16.72 -8.49
N LEU A 218 -3.89 15.62 -7.87
CA LEU A 218 -3.81 14.27 -8.45
C LEU A 218 -5.06 13.87 -9.25
N ASN A 219 -6.07 14.74 -9.34
CA ASN A 219 -7.37 14.45 -9.94
C ASN A 219 -8.01 13.18 -9.37
N VAL A 220 -8.02 13.06 -8.03
CA VAL A 220 -8.66 11.94 -7.34
C VAL A 220 -10.18 11.99 -7.61
N PRO A 221 -10.80 10.88 -8.04
CA PRO A 221 -12.22 10.86 -8.36
C PRO A 221 -13.09 11.01 -7.10
N GLU A 222 -14.32 11.49 -7.31
CA GLU A 222 -15.33 11.56 -6.25
C GLU A 222 -15.53 10.18 -5.59
N GLY A 223 -15.75 10.19 -4.28
CA GLY A 223 -15.91 8.97 -3.48
C GLY A 223 -14.60 8.33 -3.01
N TYR A 224 -13.44 8.86 -3.45
CA TYR A 224 -12.14 8.56 -2.90
C TYR A 224 -11.58 9.77 -2.14
N ARG A 225 -10.79 9.50 -1.11
CA ARG A 225 -10.07 10.53 -0.33
C ARG A 225 -8.64 10.09 -0.09
N LEU A 226 -7.71 11.01 0.12
CA LEU A 226 -6.33 10.70 0.47
C LEU A 226 -6.28 10.02 1.83
N ALA A 227 -5.58 8.89 1.90
CA ALA A 227 -5.40 8.11 3.13
C ALA A 227 -3.97 8.19 3.67
N ALA A 228 -2.98 8.28 2.76
CA ALA A 228 -1.58 8.38 3.13
C ALA A 228 -0.71 8.90 1.98
N LEU A 229 0.46 9.41 2.33
CA LEU A 229 1.59 9.51 1.41
C LEU A 229 2.69 8.52 1.84
N VAL A 230 3.35 7.92 0.85
CA VAL A 230 4.49 7.04 1.04
C VAL A 230 5.63 7.51 0.13
N PRO A 231 6.52 8.43 0.58
CA PRO A 231 7.76 8.69 -0.14
C PRO A 231 8.58 7.41 -0.27
N ILE A 232 9.15 7.17 -1.45
CA ILE A 232 9.93 5.98 -1.76
C ILE A 232 11.25 6.35 -2.47
N GLY A 233 12.29 5.56 -2.21
CA GLY A 233 13.61 5.75 -2.78
C GLY A 233 14.66 4.87 -2.09
N TYR A 234 15.89 4.88 -2.59
CA TYR A 234 16.97 4.20 -1.88
C TYR A 234 17.35 4.99 -0.61
N PRO A 235 17.59 4.33 0.54
CA PRO A 235 18.02 5.04 1.75
C PRO A 235 19.38 5.72 1.51
N ALA A 236 19.49 7.01 1.85
CA ALA A 236 20.75 7.74 1.75
C ALA A 236 21.76 7.33 2.85
N THR A 237 21.26 6.84 3.98
CA THR A 237 22.06 6.46 5.14
C THR A 237 21.69 5.07 5.64
N PRO A 238 22.62 4.37 6.33
CA PRO A 238 22.32 3.06 6.92
C PRO A 238 21.12 3.13 7.87
N LEU A 239 20.26 2.11 7.78
CA LEU A 239 19.04 2.04 8.59
C LEU A 239 19.39 1.78 10.06
N LYS A 240 19.04 2.72 10.93
CA LYS A 240 19.24 2.56 12.38
C LYS A 240 18.26 1.54 12.97
N SER A 241 18.71 0.75 13.94
CA SER A 241 17.82 -0.15 14.70
C SER A 241 16.78 0.66 15.49
N GLY A 242 15.52 0.22 15.45
CA GLY A 242 14.47 0.80 16.27
C GLY A 242 14.24 -0.04 17.53
N THR A 243 13.72 0.57 18.59
CA THR A 243 13.26 -0.14 19.78
C THR A 243 11.80 -0.58 19.59
N ARG A 244 11.42 -1.66 20.28
CA ARG A 244 10.04 -2.16 20.36
C ARG A 244 9.74 -2.47 21.82
N LYS A 245 8.49 -2.28 22.23
CA LYS A 245 8.04 -2.74 23.54
C LYS A 245 8.25 -4.26 23.64
N PRO A 246 8.66 -4.79 24.80
CA PRO A 246 8.62 -6.22 25.07
C PRO A 246 7.23 -6.79 24.79
N VAL A 247 7.16 -8.04 24.31
CA VAL A 247 5.88 -8.70 23.99
C VAL A 247 4.96 -8.76 25.22
N SER A 248 5.53 -8.92 26.42
CA SER A 248 4.82 -8.94 27.70
C SER A 248 4.07 -7.65 28.02
N GLU A 249 4.44 -6.51 27.43
CA GLU A 249 3.72 -5.23 27.64
C GLU A 249 2.52 -5.06 26.69
N VAL A 250 2.43 -5.88 25.63
CA VAL A 250 1.44 -5.71 24.56
C VAL A 250 0.58 -6.96 24.33
N MET A 251 0.80 -8.02 25.12
CA MET A 251 0.07 -9.28 25.03
C MET A 251 -0.36 -9.73 26.43
N THR A 252 -1.66 -9.99 26.58
CA THR A 252 -2.24 -10.60 27.78
C THR A 252 -2.75 -11.98 27.41
N ILE A 253 -2.39 -13.00 28.19
CA ILE A 253 -2.95 -14.35 28.08
C ILE A 253 -4.09 -14.44 29.09
N ILE A 254 -5.30 -14.74 28.62
CA ILE A 254 -6.51 -14.94 29.43
C ILE A 254 -6.93 -16.40 29.40
#